data_AF-A0A974GTY1-F1
#
_entry.id   AF-A0A974GTY1-F1
#
_cell.length_a   1.000
_cell.length_b   1.000
_cell.length_c   1.000
_cell.angle_alpha   90.00
_cell.angle_beta   90.00
_cell.angle_gamma   90.00
#
_symmetry.space_group_name_H-M   'P 1'
#
loop_
_entity.id
_entity.type
_entity.pdbx_description
1 polymer ?
#
loop_
_entity_poly.entity_id
_entity_poly.type
_entity_poly.pdbx_seq_one_letter_code
_entity_poly.pdbx_strand_id
1 'polypeptide(L)'
;GAVEMSRRSPFASWLCAMLHCFGSYILADLLLGEAPLGYFSNNSSVILATAVWYLIFFCPMNLFYKCVSFLPVKLIFVAMKEVVRVRKIAAGVHHAHHLYHHGWFVMMATGWVKGSGVALMSNFEQLLRGVWMPETNEILHMSFPTKASLYGTVLFTLQQTHWLPISEANLIFFFTMFMIVCKV
;
A
#
# COMPACT_ATOMS: atom_id res chain seq x y z
N GLY A 1 -1.77 -13.97 -16.86
CA GLY A 1 -3.07 -13.29 -17.01
C GLY A 1 -3.00 -11.77 -17.17
N ALA A 2 -2.19 -11.03 -16.40
CA ALA A 2 -2.28 -9.56 -16.35
C ALA A 2 -2.04 -8.84 -17.70
N VAL A 3 -1.07 -9.28 -18.51
CA VAL A 3 -0.81 -8.71 -19.85
C VAL A 3 -1.94 -9.01 -20.85
N GLU A 4 -2.56 -10.19 -20.74
CA GLU A 4 -3.72 -10.52 -21.57
C GLU A 4 -4.94 -9.67 -21.18
N MET A 5 -5.16 -9.51 -19.87
CA MET A 5 -6.20 -8.63 -19.33
C MET A 5 -6.02 -7.18 -19.79
N SER A 6 -4.79 -6.65 -19.82
CA SER A 6 -4.56 -5.27 -20.29
C SER A 6 -4.94 -5.08 -21.76
N ARG A 7 -4.84 -6.12 -22.60
CA ARG A 7 -5.20 -6.05 -24.02
C ARG A 7 -6.68 -6.30 -24.29
N ARG A 8 -7.29 -7.26 -23.59
CA ARG A 8 -8.71 -7.64 -23.79
C ARG A 8 -9.69 -6.80 -22.97
N SER A 9 -9.28 -6.35 -21.79
CA SER A 9 -10.11 -5.61 -20.84
C SER A 9 -9.29 -4.49 -20.18
N PRO A 10 -8.88 -3.46 -20.95
CA PRO A 10 -7.96 -2.43 -20.49
C PRO A 10 -8.49 -1.66 -19.28
N PHE A 11 -9.81 -1.43 -19.20
CA PHE A 11 -10.42 -0.76 -18.05
C PHE A 11 -10.31 -1.60 -16.76
N ALA A 12 -10.53 -2.91 -16.83
CA ALA A 12 -10.35 -3.80 -15.67
C ALA A 12 -8.88 -3.82 -15.22
N SER A 13 -7.93 -3.82 -16.18
CA SER A 13 -6.51 -3.71 -15.89
C SER A 13 -6.13 -2.38 -15.21
N TRP A 14 -6.66 -1.26 -15.71
CA TRP A 14 -6.46 0.04 -15.08
C TRP A 14 -7.02 0.06 -13.66
N LEU A 15 -8.23 -0.45 -13.45
CA LEU A 15 -8.85 -0.51 -12.13
C LEU A 15 -8.02 -1.38 -11.17
N CYS A 16 -7.50 -2.52 -11.62
CA CYS A 16 -6.56 -3.32 -10.84
C CYS A 16 -5.32 -2.49 -10.44
N ALA A 17 -4.72 -1.75 -11.39
CA ALA A 17 -3.58 -0.89 -11.08
C ALA A 17 -3.92 0.19 -10.04
N MET A 18 -5.12 0.78 -10.12
CA MET A 18 -5.60 1.74 -9.11
C MET A 18 -5.75 1.09 -7.73
N LEU A 19 -6.23 -0.16 -7.63
CA LEU A 19 -6.27 -0.91 -6.38
C LEU A 19 -4.87 -1.15 -5.81
N HIS A 20 -3.89 -1.48 -6.67
CA HIS A 20 -2.49 -1.64 -6.24
C HIS A 20 -1.85 -0.32 -5.75
N CYS A 21 -2.17 0.80 -6.39
CA CYS A 21 -1.64 2.12 -6.02
C CYS A 21 -2.32 2.71 -4.77
N PHE A 22 -3.65 2.61 -4.70
CA PHE A 22 -4.47 3.34 -3.75
C PHE A 22 -5.25 2.46 -2.77
N GLY A 23 -5.11 1.14 -2.82
CA GLY A 23 -5.84 0.20 -1.94
C GLY A 23 -5.65 0.48 -0.45
N SER A 24 -4.50 1.05 -0.06
CA SER A 24 -4.27 1.56 1.29
C SER A 24 -5.25 2.66 1.73
N TYR A 25 -5.58 3.59 0.83
CA TYR A 25 -6.50 4.69 1.12
C TYR A 25 -7.92 4.15 1.14
N ILE A 26 -8.30 3.39 0.10
CA ILE A 26 -9.61 2.75 -0.02
C ILE A 26 -9.95 1.94 1.25
N LEU A 27 -9.02 1.09 1.73
CA LEU A 27 -9.26 0.28 2.93
C LEU A 27 -9.34 1.12 4.21
N ALA A 28 -8.49 2.13 4.36
CA ALA A 28 -8.51 2.99 5.54
C ALA A 28 -9.81 3.79 5.62
N ASP A 29 -10.24 4.36 4.49
CA ASP A 29 -11.44 5.17 4.40
C ASP A 29 -12.68 4.29 4.64
N LEU A 30 -12.71 3.05 4.10
CA LEU A 30 -13.73 2.05 4.44
C LEU A 30 -13.81 1.72 5.93
N LEU A 31 -12.65 1.51 6.59
CA LEU A 31 -12.61 1.19 8.02
C LEU A 31 -13.07 2.36 8.90
N LEU A 32 -12.85 3.60 8.45
CA LEU A 32 -13.22 4.81 9.18
C LEU A 32 -14.62 5.33 8.83
N GLY A 33 -15.33 4.70 7.90
CA GLY A 33 -16.65 5.13 7.45
C GLY A 33 -16.62 6.37 6.55
N GLU A 34 -15.47 6.66 5.94
CA GLU A 34 -15.27 7.73 4.97
C GLU A 34 -15.55 7.24 3.53
N ALA A 35 -15.59 8.16 2.57
CA ALA A 35 -15.80 7.82 1.17
C ALA A 35 -14.61 7.00 0.63
N PRO A 36 -14.77 5.73 0.21
CA PRO A 36 -13.66 4.87 -0.20
C PRO A 36 -12.87 5.38 -1.42
N LEU A 37 -13.52 6.21 -2.23
CA LEU A 37 -12.92 6.85 -3.40
C LEU A 37 -12.51 8.30 -3.12
N GLY A 38 -12.49 8.74 -1.86
CA GLY A 38 -12.13 10.11 -1.47
C GLY A 38 -10.76 10.52 -2.00
N TYR A 39 -9.78 9.61 -1.97
CA TYR A 39 -8.44 9.87 -2.50
C TYR A 39 -8.40 10.06 -4.03
N PHE A 40 -9.40 9.60 -4.78
CA PHE A 40 -9.48 9.82 -6.23
C PHE A 40 -9.77 11.28 -6.60
N SER A 41 -10.17 12.12 -5.64
CA SER A 41 -10.22 13.57 -5.84
C SER A 41 -8.84 14.18 -6.11
N ASN A 42 -7.75 13.50 -5.75
CA ASN A 42 -6.39 13.93 -6.05
C ASN A 42 -6.02 13.59 -7.51
N ASN A 43 -6.47 14.44 -8.43
CA ASN A 43 -6.30 14.27 -9.87
C ASN A 43 -4.83 14.05 -10.27
N SER A 44 -3.89 14.80 -9.70
CA SER A 44 -2.46 14.65 -10.01
C SER A 44 -1.94 13.25 -9.68
N SER A 45 -2.33 12.70 -8.53
CA SER A 45 -1.91 11.35 -8.11
C SER A 45 -2.54 10.27 -9.00
N VAL A 46 -3.83 10.40 -9.32
CA VAL A 46 -4.55 9.45 -10.19
C VAL A 46 -3.99 9.47 -11.62
N ILE A 47 -3.72 10.66 -12.17
CA ILE A 47 -3.11 10.83 -13.50
C ILE A 47 -1.71 10.24 -13.52
N LEU A 48 -0.90 10.48 -12.49
CA LEU A 48 0.45 9.90 -12.39
C LEU A 48 0.41 8.37 -12.36
N ALA A 49 -0.44 7.78 -11.52
CA ALA A 49 -0.61 6.32 -11.46
C ALA A 49 -1.12 5.74 -12.79
N THR A 50 -2.02 6.46 -13.46
CA THR A 50 -2.54 6.08 -14.80
C THR A 50 -1.45 6.13 -15.86
N ALA A 51 -0.58 7.15 -15.84
CA ALA A 51 0.54 7.26 -16.76
C ALA A 51 1.56 6.13 -16.54
N VAL A 52 1.88 5.80 -15.28
CA VAL A 52 2.76 4.66 -14.95
C VAL A 52 2.16 3.34 -15.42
N TRP A 53 0.86 3.10 -15.19
CA TRP A 53 0.15 1.92 -15.69
C TRP A 53 0.24 1.82 -17.21
N TYR A 54 -0.05 2.93 -17.91
CA TYR A 54 -0.02 2.96 -19.37
C TYR A 54 1.38 2.64 -19.92
N LEU A 55 2.42 3.26 -19.35
CA LEU A 55 3.81 3.05 -19.76
C LEU A 55 4.28 1.61 -19.47
N ILE A 56 3.86 1.00 -18.36
CA ILE A 56 4.21 -0.39 -18.05
C ILE A 56 3.59 -1.37 -19.07
N PHE A 57 2.34 -1.18 -19.46
CA PHE A 57 1.62 -2.16 -20.29
C PHE A 57 1.69 -1.89 -21.80
N PHE A 58 1.81 -0.64 -22.23
CA PHE A 58 1.63 -0.24 -23.64
C PHE A 58 2.81 0.53 -24.24
N CYS A 59 3.90 0.74 -23.51
CA CYS A 59 5.09 1.40 -24.06
C CYS A 59 5.68 0.59 -25.26
N PRO A 60 5.96 1.24 -26.41
CA PRO A 60 6.58 0.59 -27.56
C PRO A 60 7.87 -0.15 -27.18
N MET A 61 8.08 -1.33 -27.78
CA MET A 61 9.21 -2.23 -27.47
C MET A 61 9.36 -2.65 -25.99
N ASN A 62 8.33 -2.41 -25.17
CA ASN A 62 8.35 -2.62 -23.73
C ASN A 62 9.51 -1.86 -23.05
N LEU A 63 9.91 -0.71 -23.61
CA LEU A 63 11.12 0.01 -23.20
C LEU A 63 11.04 0.49 -21.75
N PHE A 64 9.90 1.07 -21.36
CA PHE A 64 9.69 1.55 -19.98
C PHE A 64 9.85 0.41 -18.96
N TYR A 65 9.20 -0.73 -19.18
CA TYR A 65 9.35 -1.90 -18.31
C TYR A 65 10.81 -2.37 -18.22
N LYS A 66 11.53 -2.42 -19.34
CA LYS A 66 12.95 -2.81 -19.35
C LYS A 66 13.81 -1.86 -18.52
N CYS A 67 13.60 -0.54 -18.65
CA CYS A 67 14.32 0.46 -17.86
C CYS A 67 14.06 0.32 -16.36
N VAL A 68 12.79 0.22 -15.94
CA VAL A 68 12.44 0.13 -14.51
C VAL A 68 12.70 -1.25 -13.90
N SER A 69 12.84 -2.29 -14.74
CA SER A 69 13.18 -3.65 -14.31
C SER A 69 14.69 -3.89 -14.24
N PHE A 70 15.51 -2.97 -14.73
CA PHE A 70 16.96 -3.03 -14.55
C PHE A 70 17.28 -3.02 -13.06
N LEU A 71 18.04 -4.01 -12.57
CA LEU A 71 18.14 -4.31 -11.14
C LEU A 71 18.52 -3.09 -10.28
N PRO A 72 19.56 -2.29 -10.58
CA PRO A 72 19.88 -1.10 -9.79
C PRO A 72 18.73 -0.10 -9.69
N VAL A 73 18.02 0.14 -10.80
CA VAL A 73 16.86 1.05 -10.85
C VAL A 73 15.69 0.47 -10.06
N LYS A 74 15.44 -0.83 -10.20
CA LYS A 74 14.40 -1.54 -9.46
C LYS A 74 14.62 -1.47 -7.95
N LEU A 75 15.86 -1.66 -7.48
CA LEU A 75 16.20 -1.60 -6.06
C LEU A 75 15.95 -0.19 -5.48
N ILE A 76 16.26 0.87 -6.23
CA ILE A 76 15.94 2.25 -5.83
C ILE A 76 14.42 2.42 -5.67
N PHE A 77 13.62 1.96 -6.64
CA PHE A 77 12.16 2.06 -6.53
C PHE A 77 11.58 1.21 -5.40
N VAL A 78 12.15 0.04 -5.13
CA VAL A 78 11.77 -0.79 -3.98
C VAL A 78 12.06 -0.05 -2.68
N ALA A 79 13.24 0.55 -2.52
CA ALA A 79 13.59 1.34 -1.34
C ALA A 79 12.64 2.53 -1.15
N MET A 80 12.39 3.31 -2.21
CA MET A 80 11.46 4.45 -2.18
C MET A 80 10.02 4.02 -1.82
N LYS A 81 9.57 2.86 -2.31
CA LYS A 81 8.25 2.32 -1.97
C LYS A 81 8.12 2.06 -0.47
N GLU A 82 9.16 1.54 0.17
CA GLU A 82 9.14 1.27 1.60
C GLU A 82 9.17 2.55 2.44
N VAL A 83 9.84 3.63 1.98
CA VAL A 83 9.72 4.97 2.59
C VAL A 83 8.25 5.44 2.59
N VAL A 84 7.57 5.32 1.44
CA VAL A 84 6.15 5.71 1.32
C VAL A 84 5.27 4.85 2.22
N ARG A 85 5.56 3.55 2.33
CA ARG A 85 4.79 2.63 3.20
C ARG A 85 4.85 3.09 4.66
N VAL A 86 6.03 3.33 5.21
CA VAL A 86 6.19 3.71 6.62
C VAL A 86 5.46 5.02 6.92
N ARG A 87 5.57 6.02 6.03
CA ARG A 87 4.84 7.28 6.17
C ARG A 87 3.32 7.09 6.14
N LYS A 88 2.82 6.16 5.32
CA LYS A 88 1.38 5.83 5.25
C LYS A 88 0.89 5.15 6.54
N ILE A 89 1.68 4.28 7.14
CA ILE A 89 1.35 3.65 8.43
C ILE A 89 1.21 4.73 9.51
N ALA A 90 2.25 5.58 9.67
CA ALA A 90 2.24 6.67 10.64
C ALA A 90 1.04 7.61 10.42
N ALA A 91 0.83 8.06 9.17
CA ALA A 91 -0.32 8.90 8.83
C ALA A 91 -1.67 8.23 9.14
N GLY A 92 -1.80 6.92 8.94
CA GLY A 92 -2.99 6.16 9.31
C GLY A 92 -3.26 6.15 10.81
N VAL A 93 -2.21 5.94 11.61
CA VAL A 93 -2.29 5.99 13.07
C VAL A 93 -2.69 7.39 13.55
N HIS A 94 -2.05 8.45 13.03
CA HIS A 94 -2.40 9.83 13.39
C HIS A 94 -3.83 10.20 12.99
N HIS A 95 -4.26 9.81 11.78
CA HIS A 95 -5.61 10.08 11.30
C HIS A 95 -6.67 9.40 12.18
N ALA A 96 -6.47 8.12 12.50
CA ALA A 96 -7.35 7.39 13.41
C ALA A 96 -7.34 7.96 14.84
N HIS A 97 -6.18 8.39 15.36
CA HIS A 97 -6.08 9.03 16.67
C HIS A 97 -6.81 10.38 16.73
N HIS A 98 -6.79 11.15 15.64
CA HIS A 98 -7.54 12.40 15.56
C HIS A 98 -9.06 12.17 15.67
N LEU A 99 -9.57 11.07 15.12
CA LEU A 99 -10.99 10.70 15.23
C LEU A 99 -11.31 10.00 16.57
N TYR A 100 -10.38 9.20 17.08
CA TYR A 100 -10.54 8.38 18.28
C TYR A 100 -9.29 8.44 19.17
N HIS A 101 -9.21 9.44 20.05
CA HIS A 101 -8.02 9.69 20.90
C HIS A 101 -7.54 8.48 21.72
N HIS A 102 -8.44 7.60 22.17
CA HIS A 102 -8.12 6.39 22.92
C HIS A 102 -8.49 5.10 22.17
N GLY A 103 -8.76 5.21 20.87
CA GLY A 103 -9.13 4.08 20.00
C GLY A 103 -7.93 3.27 19.54
N TRP A 104 -7.20 2.63 20.46
CA TRP A 104 -5.94 1.92 20.13
C TRP A 104 -6.11 0.88 19.02
N PHE A 105 -7.20 0.11 19.07
CA PHE A 105 -7.52 -0.88 18.02
C PHE A 105 -7.81 -0.22 16.67
N VAL A 106 -8.47 0.94 16.66
CA VAL A 106 -8.76 1.69 15.43
C VAL A 106 -7.47 2.26 14.84
N MET A 107 -6.57 2.79 15.67
CA MET A 107 -5.24 3.22 15.24
C MET A 107 -4.45 2.09 14.60
N MET A 108 -4.40 0.93 15.26
CA MET A 108 -3.70 -0.24 14.73
C MET A 108 -4.33 -0.74 13.43
N ALA A 109 -5.66 -0.84 13.36
CA ALA A 109 -6.34 -1.30 12.14
C ALA A 109 -6.08 -0.35 10.95
N THR A 110 -6.23 0.96 11.16
CA THR A 110 -6.04 1.97 10.11
C THR A 110 -4.58 2.04 9.64
N GLY A 111 -3.61 2.06 10.56
CA GLY A 111 -2.19 2.04 10.19
C GLY A 111 -1.80 0.75 9.47
N TRP A 112 -2.34 -0.40 9.91
CA TRP A 112 -2.08 -1.70 9.28
C TRP A 112 -2.59 -1.76 7.83
N VAL A 113 -3.82 -1.32 7.56
CA VAL A 113 -4.35 -1.31 6.19
C VAL A 113 -3.67 -0.28 5.31
N LYS A 114 -3.25 0.87 5.86
CA LYS A 114 -2.46 1.87 5.11
C LYS A 114 -1.10 1.32 4.68
N GLY A 115 -0.49 0.48 5.52
CA GLY A 115 0.80 -0.17 5.27
C GLY A 115 0.71 -1.37 4.32
N SER A 116 -0.22 -2.29 4.57
CA SER A 116 -0.38 -3.53 3.79
C SER A 116 -1.04 -3.27 2.43
N GLY A 117 -1.96 -2.31 2.36
CA GLY A 117 -2.65 -1.89 1.15
C GLY A 117 -3.41 -3.04 0.48
N VAL A 118 -3.24 -3.16 -0.84
CA VAL A 118 -3.95 -4.13 -1.69
C VAL A 118 -3.80 -5.59 -1.23
N ALA A 119 -2.73 -5.93 -0.49
CA ALA A 119 -2.51 -7.29 -0.01
C ALA A 119 -3.72 -7.79 0.82
N LEU A 120 -4.25 -6.95 1.72
CA LEU A 120 -5.40 -7.31 2.56
C LEU A 120 -6.73 -7.44 1.78
N MET A 121 -6.81 -6.88 0.56
CA MET A 121 -7.94 -7.06 -0.36
C MET A 121 -7.57 -7.92 -1.57
N SER A 122 -6.50 -8.71 -1.49
CA SER A 122 -5.99 -9.48 -2.62
C SER A 122 -7.00 -10.48 -3.18
N ASN A 123 -7.85 -11.09 -2.35
CA ASN A 123 -8.93 -11.96 -2.81
C ASN A 123 -9.94 -11.20 -3.72
N PHE A 124 -10.25 -9.94 -3.40
CA PHE A 124 -11.13 -9.11 -4.23
C PHE A 124 -10.43 -8.58 -5.47
N GLU A 125 -9.14 -8.24 -5.39
CA GLU A 125 -8.32 -7.88 -6.55
C GLU A 125 -8.21 -9.05 -7.54
N GLN A 126 -8.04 -10.27 -7.04
CA GLN A 126 -8.03 -11.47 -7.85
C GLN A 126 -9.40 -11.69 -8.50
N LEU A 127 -10.49 -11.50 -7.74
CA LEU A 127 -11.85 -11.62 -8.26
C LEU A 127 -12.10 -10.65 -9.42
N LEU A 128 -11.63 -9.41 -9.32
CA LEU A 128 -11.71 -8.42 -10.40
C LEU A 128 -10.97 -8.88 -11.67
N ARG A 129 -9.93 -9.70 -11.52
CA ARG A 129 -9.15 -10.30 -12.61
C ARG A 129 -9.74 -11.62 -13.12
N GLY A 130 -10.88 -12.06 -12.59
CA GLY A 130 -11.52 -13.34 -12.92
C GLY A 130 -10.84 -14.55 -12.28
N VAL A 131 -10.08 -14.36 -11.19
CA VAL A 131 -9.42 -15.43 -10.43
C VAL A 131 -10.04 -15.51 -9.04
N TRP A 132 -10.44 -16.69 -8.59
CA TRP A 132 -10.95 -16.90 -7.25
C TRP A 132 -10.17 -18.01 -6.54
N MET A 133 -9.44 -17.65 -5.49
CA MET A 133 -8.68 -18.58 -4.66
C MET A 133 -9.06 -18.35 -3.19
N PRO A 134 -10.13 -18.98 -2.69
CA PRO A 134 -10.63 -18.77 -1.33
C PRO A 134 -9.80 -19.48 -0.27
N GLU A 135 -9.00 -20.48 -0.66
CA GLU A 135 -8.19 -21.34 0.22
C GLU A 135 -7.12 -20.55 1.01
N THR A 136 -6.74 -19.36 0.54
CA THR A 136 -5.71 -18.53 1.17
C THR A 136 -6.10 -17.06 1.16
N ASN A 137 -5.71 -16.34 2.21
CA ASN A 137 -5.83 -14.90 2.32
C ASN A 137 -4.69 -14.34 3.19
N GLU A 138 -4.41 -13.05 3.05
CA GLU A 138 -3.31 -12.40 3.76
C GLU A 138 -3.47 -12.35 5.28
N ILE A 139 -4.68 -12.57 5.82
CA ILE A 139 -4.89 -12.61 7.27
C ILE A 139 -4.54 -14.00 7.81
N LEU A 140 -4.92 -15.06 7.10
CA LEU A 140 -4.61 -16.44 7.44
C LEU A 140 -3.11 -16.75 7.26
N HIS A 141 -2.52 -16.26 6.17
CA HIS A 141 -1.10 -16.43 5.85
C HIS A 141 -0.45 -15.10 5.49
N MET A 142 -0.05 -14.34 6.51
CA MET A 142 0.56 -13.02 6.33
C MET A 142 1.89 -13.10 5.58
N SER A 143 1.97 -12.38 4.47
CA SER A 143 3.24 -12.11 3.80
C SER A 143 4.15 -11.21 4.66
N PHE A 144 5.44 -11.17 4.33
CA PHE A 144 6.40 -10.31 5.03
C PHE A 144 5.94 -8.84 5.10
N PRO A 145 5.52 -8.17 4.00
CA PRO A 145 5.09 -6.78 4.07
C PRO A 145 3.86 -6.55 4.95
N THR A 146 2.89 -7.48 4.93
CA THR A 146 1.68 -7.41 5.76
C THR A 146 2.01 -7.54 7.24
N LYS A 147 2.86 -8.52 7.58
CA LYS A 147 3.31 -8.76 8.95
C LYS A 147 4.18 -7.61 9.46
N ALA A 148 5.12 -7.12 8.66
CA ALA A 148 5.95 -5.98 9.02
C ALA A 148 5.12 -4.71 9.20
N SER A 149 4.10 -4.47 8.37
CA SER A 149 3.17 -3.36 8.54
C SER A 149 2.36 -3.45 9.84
N LEU A 150 2.03 -4.68 10.28
CA LEU A 150 1.38 -4.91 11.58
C LEU A 150 2.33 -4.53 12.73
N TYR A 151 3.59 -4.97 12.71
CA TYR A 151 4.56 -4.53 13.72
C TYR A 151 4.77 -3.01 13.70
N GLY A 152 4.91 -2.42 12.51
CA GLY A 152 5.03 -0.98 12.34
C GLY A 152 3.86 -0.24 12.96
N THR A 153 2.62 -0.66 12.68
CA THR A 153 1.45 0.03 13.25
C THR A 153 1.38 -0.07 14.76
N VAL A 154 1.80 -1.19 15.36
CA VAL A 154 1.85 -1.34 16.83
C VAL A 154 2.87 -0.37 17.41
N LEU A 155 4.07 -0.29 16.82
CA LEU A 155 5.10 0.65 17.26
C LEU A 155 4.65 2.11 17.16
N PHE A 156 4.05 2.49 16.04
CA PHE A 156 3.51 3.85 15.86
C PHE A 156 2.35 4.14 16.80
N THR A 157 1.47 3.17 17.09
CA THR A 157 0.42 3.35 18.10
C THR A 157 1.03 3.52 19.49
N LEU A 158 2.01 2.70 19.90
CA LEU A 158 2.70 2.85 21.19
C LEU A 158 3.47 4.18 21.31
N GLN A 159 4.01 4.68 20.20
CA GLN A 159 4.63 6.00 20.16
C GLN A 159 3.57 7.11 20.31
N GLN A 160 2.43 6.97 19.63
CA GLN A 160 1.29 7.89 19.75
C GLN A 160 0.68 7.89 21.17
N THR A 161 0.73 6.77 21.90
CA THR A 161 0.27 6.68 23.30
C THR A 161 1.30 7.20 24.31
N HIS A 162 2.49 7.60 23.86
CA HIS A 162 3.66 7.93 24.69
C HIS A 162 4.21 6.77 25.55
N TRP A 163 3.86 5.52 25.23
CA TRP A 163 4.40 4.34 25.92
C TRP A 163 5.76 3.92 25.35
N LEU A 164 6.04 4.28 24.10
CA LEU A 164 7.34 4.12 23.47
C LEU A 164 8.08 5.47 23.50
N PRO A 165 9.14 5.65 24.33
CA PRO A 165 9.82 6.93 24.51
C PRO A 165 10.82 7.20 23.37
N ILE A 166 10.31 7.38 22.15
CA ILE A 166 11.06 7.76 20.96
C ILE A 166 10.29 8.86 20.21
N SER A 167 11.00 9.78 19.56
CA SER A 167 10.34 10.76 18.69
C SER A 167 9.80 10.07 17.43
N GLU A 168 8.67 10.57 16.93
CA GLU A 168 8.04 10.07 15.69
C GLU A 168 9.04 10.05 14.52
N ALA A 169 9.82 11.13 14.35
CA ALA A 169 10.81 11.24 13.28
C ALA A 169 11.90 10.14 13.36
N ASN A 170 12.40 9.84 14.57
CA ASN A 170 13.39 8.78 14.75
C ASN A 170 12.78 7.41 14.50
N LEU A 171 11.54 7.18 14.94
CA LEU A 171 10.83 5.93 14.67
C LEU A 171 10.59 5.72 13.17
N ILE A 172 10.16 6.76 12.45
CA ILE A 172 10.02 6.74 10.99
C ILE A 172 11.35 6.39 10.35
N PHE A 173 12.44 7.03 10.75
CA PHE A 173 13.77 6.78 10.18
C PHE A 173 14.22 5.33 10.39
N PHE A 174 14.26 4.84 11.63
CA PHE A 174 14.74 3.48 11.93
C PHE A 174 13.85 2.40 11.31
N PHE A 175 12.53 2.56 11.38
CA PHE A 175 11.62 1.59 10.80
C PHE A 175 11.68 1.59 9.27
N THR A 176 11.89 2.76 8.64
CA THR A 176 12.13 2.85 7.19
C THR A 176 13.42 2.13 6.80
N MET A 177 14.51 2.37 7.52
CA MET A 177 15.79 1.68 7.25
C MET A 177 15.66 0.16 7.39
N PHE A 178 14.96 -0.32 8.43
CA PHE A 178 14.66 -1.74 8.60
C PHE A 178 13.89 -2.31 7.40
N MET A 179 12.81 -1.64 6.96
CA MET A 179 12.01 -2.08 5.83
C MET A 179 12.80 -2.09 4.52
N ILE A 180 13.65 -1.09 4.29
CA ILE A 180 14.53 -1.01 3.11
C ILE A 180 15.51 -2.19 3.11
N VAL A 181 16.24 -2.43 4.21
CA VAL A 181 17.24 -3.52 4.30
C VAL A 181 16.61 -4.90 4.12
N CYS A 182 15.38 -5.11 4.59
CA CYS A 182 14.70 -6.39 4.38
C CYS A 182 14.16 -6.59 2.95
N LYS A 183 14.04 -5.53 2.15
CA LYS A 183 13.37 -5.57 0.84
C LYS A 183 14.31 -5.42 -0.35
N VAL A 184 15.44 -4.75 -0.17
CA VAL A 184 16.53 -4.58 -1.13
C VAL A 184 17.45 -5.78 -1.06
#